data_AF-A0A358M6K9-F1
#
_entry.id   AF-A0A358M6K9-F1
#
_cell.length_a   1.000
_cell.length_b   1.000
_cell.length_c   1.000
_cell.angle_alpha   90.00
_cell.angle_beta   90.00
_cell.angle_gamma   90.00
#
_symmetry.space_group_name_H-M   'P 1'
#
loop_
_entity.id
_entity.type
_entity.pdbx_description
1 polymer ?
#
loop_
_entity_poly.entity_id
_entity_poly.type
_entity_poly.pdbx_seq_one_letter_code
_entity_poly.pdbx_strand_id
1 'polypeptide(L)'
;MDEFEKLLEAERGTVERFVRFRISNKADADDILQDVFLTACRKFSQLKNKASFKAWMLSIARNRCSDYFRKKAARLELSIDVLTEKELSEGRYGVSEVYIVNGNLYVHWYDCITDYIL
;
A
#
# COMPACT_ATOMS: atom_id res chain seq x y z
N MET A 1 -20.01 -6.58 -20.79
CA MET A 1 -18.90 -6.08 -19.97
C MET A 1 -19.41 -4.87 -19.21
N ASP A 2 -19.48 -5.01 -17.88
CA ASP A 2 -19.95 -4.00 -16.92
C ASP A 2 -19.08 -2.73 -16.98
N GLU A 3 -19.64 -1.56 -16.62
CA GLU A 3 -18.90 -0.27 -16.65
C GLU A 3 -17.64 -0.34 -15.78
N PHE A 4 -17.79 -0.94 -14.60
CA PHE A 4 -16.69 -1.19 -13.69
C PHE A 4 -15.57 -2.03 -14.33
N GLU A 5 -15.93 -3.10 -15.03
CA GLU A 5 -14.94 -3.99 -15.68
C GLU A 5 -14.10 -3.23 -16.72
N LYS A 6 -14.72 -2.35 -17.52
CA LYS A 6 -13.98 -1.55 -18.52
C LYS A 6 -12.97 -0.60 -17.87
N LEU A 7 -13.38 0.10 -16.82
CA LEU A 7 -12.50 1.02 -16.09
C LEU A 7 -11.40 0.26 -15.35
N LEU A 8 -11.75 -0.89 -14.76
CA LEU A 8 -10.79 -1.74 -14.08
C LEU A 8 -9.74 -2.27 -15.05
N GLU A 9 -10.14 -2.71 -16.24
CA GLU A 9 -9.18 -3.26 -17.21
C GLU A 9 -8.15 -2.22 -17.66
N ALA A 10 -8.56 -0.96 -17.82
CA ALA A 10 -7.65 0.13 -18.16
C ALA A 10 -6.62 0.43 -17.04
N GLU A 11 -7.01 0.30 -15.77
CA GLU A 11 -6.17 0.73 -14.64
C GLU A 11 -5.54 -0.42 -13.84
N ARG A 12 -5.94 -1.67 -14.09
CA ARG A 12 -5.46 -2.88 -13.40
C ARG A 12 -3.94 -2.91 -13.30
N GLY A 13 -3.26 -2.77 -14.44
CA GLY A 13 -1.80 -2.83 -14.49
C GLY A 13 -1.11 -1.72 -13.67
N THR A 14 -1.72 -0.54 -13.58
CA THR A 14 -1.20 0.55 -12.72
C THR A 14 -1.30 0.19 -11.25
N VAL A 15 -2.45 -0.33 -10.82
CA VAL A 15 -2.71 -0.71 -9.43
C VAL A 15 -1.82 -1.89 -9.02
N GLU A 16 -1.67 -2.89 -9.89
CA GLU A 16 -0.79 -4.03 -9.66
C GLU A 16 0.66 -3.61 -9.48
N ARG A 17 1.17 -2.76 -10.37
CA ARG A 17 2.53 -2.20 -10.23
C ARG A 17 2.70 -1.46 -8.91
N PHE A 18 1.73 -0.64 -8.53
CA PHE A 18 1.76 0.09 -7.27
C PHE A 18 1.84 -0.85 -6.06
N VAL A 19 0.97 -1.86 -5.97
CA VAL A 19 0.97 -2.78 -4.83
C VAL A 19 2.24 -3.64 -4.80
N ARG A 20 2.68 -4.17 -5.95
CA ARG A 20 3.90 -5.02 -6.02
C ARG A 20 5.18 -4.24 -5.73
N PHE A 21 5.22 -2.94 -6.05
CA PHE A 21 6.30 -2.08 -5.63
C PHE A 21 6.32 -1.94 -4.10
N ARG A 22 5.13 -1.76 -3.49
CA ARG A 22 4.98 -1.54 -2.05
C ARG A 22 5.18 -2.79 -1.19
N ILE A 23 4.78 -3.95 -1.69
CA ILE A 23 4.72 -5.20 -0.94
C ILE A 23 5.73 -6.18 -1.52
N SER A 24 6.71 -6.59 -0.71
CA SER A 24 7.83 -7.40 -1.20
C SER A 24 7.49 -8.85 -1.45
N ASN A 25 6.65 -9.42 -0.60
CA ASN A 25 6.20 -10.78 -0.74
C ASN A 25 5.10 -10.85 -1.82
N LYS A 26 5.25 -11.76 -2.78
CA LYS A 26 4.32 -11.92 -3.89
C LYS A 26 2.92 -12.34 -3.42
N ALA A 27 2.83 -13.30 -2.50
CA ALA A 27 1.56 -13.80 -2.00
C ALA A 27 0.81 -12.70 -1.23
N ASP A 28 1.50 -11.98 -0.33
CA ASP A 28 0.90 -10.84 0.39
C ASP A 28 0.41 -9.75 -0.59
N ALA A 29 1.17 -9.49 -1.67
CA ALA A 29 0.78 -8.53 -2.69
C ALA A 29 -0.48 -8.98 -3.46
N ASP A 30 -0.58 -10.27 -3.79
CA ASP A 30 -1.72 -10.87 -4.48
C ASP A 30 -2.99 -10.82 -3.59
N ASP A 31 -2.85 -11.12 -2.30
CA ASP A 31 -3.94 -11.01 -1.31
C ASP A 31 -4.43 -9.56 -1.19
N ILE A 32 -3.51 -8.60 -1.08
CA ILE A 32 -3.85 -7.17 -1.03
C ILE A 32 -4.55 -6.74 -2.33
N LEU A 33 -4.09 -7.17 -3.49
CA LEU A 33 -4.73 -6.84 -4.77
C LEU A 33 -6.16 -7.38 -4.84
N GLN A 34 -6.39 -8.60 -4.38
CA GLN A 34 -7.72 -9.17 -4.29
C GLN A 34 -8.64 -8.30 -3.42
N ASP A 35 -8.17 -7.91 -2.23
CA ASP A 35 -8.90 -7.02 -1.33
C ASP A 35 -9.18 -5.64 -1.93
N VAL A 36 -8.23 -5.09 -2.70
CA VAL A 36 -8.39 -3.82 -3.41
C VAL A 36 -9.50 -3.91 -4.45
N PHE A 37 -9.45 -4.91 -5.33
CA PHE A 37 -10.43 -5.06 -6.39
C PHE A 37 -11.82 -5.40 -5.86
N LEU A 38 -11.90 -6.24 -4.81
CA LEU A 38 -13.16 -6.56 -4.15
C LEU A 38 -13.76 -5.33 -3.44
N THR A 39 -12.92 -4.53 -2.76
CA THR A 39 -13.36 -3.28 -2.13
C THR A 39 -13.84 -2.28 -3.19
N ALA A 40 -13.12 -2.16 -4.30
CA ALA A 40 -13.50 -1.28 -5.40
C ALA A 40 -14.83 -1.69 -6.02
N CYS A 41 -15.03 -2.97 -6.34
CA CYS A 41 -16.29 -3.48 -6.87
C CYS A 41 -17.48 -3.14 -5.93
N ARG A 42 -17.34 -3.42 -4.62
CA ARG A 42 -18.37 -3.13 -3.61
C ARG A 42 -18.68 -1.64 -3.46
N LYS A 43 -17.68 -0.76 -3.65
CA LYS A 43 -17.81 0.69 -3.47
C LYS A 43 -18.00 1.46 -4.78
N PHE A 44 -18.06 0.78 -5.92
CA PHE A 44 -18.08 1.44 -7.23
C PHE A 44 -19.27 2.39 -7.41
N SER A 45 -20.43 2.06 -6.83
CA SER A 45 -21.62 2.92 -6.83
C SER A 45 -21.41 4.25 -6.09
N GLN A 46 -20.43 4.33 -5.19
CA GLN A 46 -20.09 5.54 -4.42
C GLN A 46 -19.16 6.47 -5.19
N LEU A 47 -18.55 6.01 -6.30
CA LEU A 47 -17.66 6.82 -7.12
C LEU A 47 -18.48 7.82 -7.95
N LYS A 48 -18.47 9.09 -7.50
CA LYS A 48 -19.20 10.20 -8.14
C LYS A 48 -18.63 10.61 -9.49
N ASN A 49 -17.29 10.60 -9.63
CA ASN A 49 -16.60 11.00 -10.87
C ASN A 49 -15.81 9.82 -11.44
N LYS A 50 -16.27 9.27 -12.57
CA LYS A 50 -15.61 8.15 -13.24
C LYS A 50 -14.25 8.51 -13.85
N ALA A 51 -14.02 9.78 -14.20
CA ALA A 51 -12.71 10.24 -14.66
C ALA A 51 -11.63 10.12 -13.56
N SER A 52 -12.04 10.10 -12.29
CA SER A 52 -11.14 9.92 -11.15
C SER A 52 -10.94 8.45 -10.77
N PHE A 53 -11.41 7.50 -11.57
CA PHE A 53 -11.36 6.06 -11.24
C PHE A 53 -9.95 5.59 -10.89
N LYS A 54 -8.93 6.00 -11.66
CA LYS A 54 -7.52 5.70 -11.39
C LYS A 54 -7.06 6.18 -10.01
N ALA A 55 -7.25 7.46 -9.71
CA ALA A 55 -6.85 8.06 -8.44
C ALA A 55 -7.61 7.43 -7.25
N TRP A 56 -8.88 7.09 -7.46
CA TRP A 56 -9.71 6.41 -6.48
C TRP A 56 -9.22 4.97 -6.21
N MET A 57 -8.90 4.21 -7.26
CA MET A 57 -8.30 2.87 -7.14
C MET A 57 -6.98 2.89 -6.37
N LEU A 58 -6.09 3.84 -6.71
CA LEU A 58 -4.82 4.01 -6.02
C LEU A 58 -5.00 4.40 -4.54
N SER A 59 -6.04 5.16 -4.21
CA SER A 59 -6.40 5.48 -2.83
C SER A 59 -6.81 4.22 -2.05
N ILE A 60 -7.60 3.33 -2.65
CA ILE A 60 -7.95 2.05 -2.02
C ILE A 60 -6.70 1.19 -1.82
N ALA A 61 -5.85 1.07 -2.85
CA ALA A 61 -4.60 0.29 -2.79
C ALA A 61 -3.64 0.79 -1.72
N ARG A 62 -3.46 2.11 -1.63
CA ARG A 62 -2.69 2.78 -0.59
C ARG A 62 -3.20 2.40 0.80
N ASN A 63 -4.50 2.53 1.04
CA ASN A 63 -5.09 2.22 2.35
C ASN A 63 -4.88 0.75 2.73
N ARG A 64 -5.02 -0.18 1.77
CA ARG A 64 -4.79 -1.61 2.02
C ARG A 64 -3.33 -1.93 2.30
N CYS A 65 -2.38 -1.30 1.60
CA CYS A 65 -0.96 -1.44 1.93
C CYS A 65 -0.66 -0.91 3.33
N SER A 66 -1.20 0.26 3.71
CA SER A 66 -1.03 0.81 5.06
C SER A 66 -1.68 -0.09 6.12
N ASP A 67 -2.86 -0.64 5.87
CA ASP A 67 -3.51 -1.63 6.76
C ASP A 67 -2.64 -2.88 6.97
N TYR A 68 -2.02 -3.39 5.90
CA TYR A 68 -1.11 -4.53 5.99
C TYR A 68 0.08 -4.24 6.90
N PHE A 69 0.76 -3.10 6.71
CA PHE A 69 1.90 -2.73 7.54
C PHE A 69 1.51 -2.46 8.99
N ARG A 70 0.35 -1.82 9.24
CA ARG A 70 -0.22 -1.65 10.58
C ARG A 70 -0.43 -2.98 11.30
N LYS A 71 -1.07 -3.93 10.64
CA LYS A 71 -1.33 -5.27 11.20
C LYS A 71 -0.05 -6.06 11.41
N LYS A 72 0.90 -5.94 10.48
CA LYS A 72 2.21 -6.60 10.58
C LYS A 72 3.00 -6.08 11.78
N ALA A 73 3.02 -4.75 11.99
CA ALA A 73 3.65 -4.14 13.16
C ALA A 73 2.97 -4.58 14.47
N ALA A 74 1.62 -4.58 14.52
CA ALA A 74 0.88 -5.01 15.69
C ALA A 74 1.14 -6.49 16.06
N ARG A 75 1.28 -7.38 15.07
CA ARG A 75 1.62 -8.80 15.28
C ARG A 75 3.04 -9.01 15.81
N LEU A 76 3.94 -8.06 15.57
CA LEU A 76 5.34 -8.16 15.98
C LEU A 76 5.59 -7.64 17.41
N GLU A 77 4.54 -7.30 18.17
CA GLU A 77 4.63 -6.80 19.56
C GLU A 77 5.72 -5.74 19.76
N LEU A 78 5.85 -4.82 18.82
CA LEU A 78 6.70 -3.67 19.02
C LEU A 78 5.94 -2.62 19.82
N SER A 79 6.32 -2.41 21.09
CA SER A 79 6.00 -1.15 21.73
C SER A 79 6.72 -0.04 20.96
N ILE A 80 5.98 1.01 20.62
CA ILE A 80 6.50 2.18 19.91
C ILE A 80 7.61 2.90 20.69
N ASP A 81 7.77 2.56 21.98
CA ASP A 81 8.74 3.14 22.90
C ASP A 81 10.16 2.54 22.80
N VAL A 82 10.39 1.50 21.97
CA VAL A 82 11.71 0.87 21.78
C VAL A 82 12.26 1.19 20.38
N LEU A 83 12.44 2.47 20.07
CA LEU A 83 13.17 2.90 18.87
C LEU A 83 14.64 3.13 19.24
N THR A 84 15.47 2.09 19.13
CA THR A 84 16.86 2.17 19.62
C THR A 84 17.89 2.65 18.61
N GLU A 85 17.69 2.59 17.30
CA GLU A 85 18.66 3.13 16.35
C GLU A 85 18.02 3.48 15.00
N LYS A 86 18.44 4.62 14.43
CA LYS A 86 18.13 5.03 13.05
C LYS A 86 19.31 4.65 12.17
N GLU A 87 19.07 3.84 11.14
CA GLU A 87 20.04 3.54 10.11
C GLU A 87 19.56 4.01 8.73
N LEU A 88 20.50 4.18 7.81
CA LEU A 88 20.19 4.34 6.39
C LEU A 88 20.21 2.95 5.75
N SER A 89 19.08 2.52 5.18
CA SER A 89 19.04 1.31 4.35
C SER A 89 18.86 1.67 2.89
N GLU A 90 19.64 1.04 2.02
CA GLU A 90 19.35 1.03 0.59
C GLU A 90 18.28 -0.03 0.29
N GLY A 91 17.12 0.40 -0.18
CA GLY A 91 15.99 -0.47 -0.47
C GLY A 91 15.31 -0.14 -1.79
N ARG A 92 14.16 -0.74 -2.03
CA ARG A 92 13.39 -0.55 -3.28
C ARG A 92 12.88 0.88 -3.50
N TYR A 93 12.96 1.72 -2.46
CA TYR A 93 12.60 3.13 -2.49
C TYR A 93 13.82 4.05 -2.56
N GLY A 94 15.02 3.50 -2.82
CA GLY A 94 16.29 4.21 -2.63
C GLY A 94 16.75 4.14 -1.18
N VAL A 95 17.71 5.00 -0.84
CA VAL A 95 18.22 5.13 0.54
C VAL A 95 17.13 5.73 1.41
N SER A 96 16.69 4.98 2.43
CA SER A 96 15.63 5.37 3.36
C SER A 96 16.11 5.26 4.81
N GLU A 97 15.66 6.17 5.67
CA GLU A 97 15.81 6.00 7.11
C GLU A 97 14.93 4.83 7.59
N VAL A 98 15.55 3.94 8.34
CA VAL A 98 14.92 2.76 8.92
C VAL A 98 15.19 2.70 10.41
N TYR A 99 14.22 2.21 11.15
CA TYR A 99 14.33 1.87 12.55
C TYR A 99 14.64 0.40 12.68
N ILE A 100 15.64 0.07 13.50
CA ILE A 100 15.87 -1.31 13.91
C ILE A 100 15.18 -1.53 15.25
N VAL A 101 14.26 -2.49 15.28
CA VAL A 101 13.57 -2.89 16.51
C VAL A 101 13.77 -4.38 16.73
N ASN A 102 14.44 -4.76 17.81
CA ASN A 102 14.81 -6.14 18.14
C ASN A 102 15.51 -6.88 16.99
N GLY A 103 16.40 -6.21 16.27
CA GLY A 103 17.11 -6.76 15.12
C GLY A 103 16.29 -6.88 13.83
N ASN A 104 15.04 -6.40 13.82
CA ASN A 104 14.20 -6.35 12.62
C ASN A 104 14.15 -4.93 12.05
N LEU A 105 14.24 -4.83 10.72
CA LEU A 105 14.26 -3.57 10.00
C LEU A 105 12.83 -3.03 9.74
N TYR A 106 12.57 -1.80 10.14
CA TYR A 106 11.33 -1.08 9.90
C TYR A 106 11.62 0.21 9.15
N VAL A 107 11.26 0.26 7.88
CA VAL A 107 11.35 1.48 7.09
C VAL A 107 10.39 2.55 7.68
N HIS A 108 10.81 3.83 7.74
CA HIS A 108 9.98 4.96 8.19
C HIS A 108 8.75 5.12 7.29
N TRP A 109 7.72 4.30 7.51
CA TRP A 109 6.54 4.13 6.65
C TRP A 109 5.26 4.17 7.46
N TYR A 110 5.03 5.30 8.11
CA TYR A 110 3.67 5.81 8.05
C TYR A 110 3.46 6.81 6.91
N ASP A 111 4.49 7.55 6.42
CA ASP A 111 4.17 8.76 5.63
C ASP A 111 4.95 9.12 4.35
N CYS A 112 6.02 8.45 3.92
CA CYS A 112 6.81 9.03 2.80
C CYS A 112 6.23 8.86 1.37
N ILE A 113 4.95 8.50 1.20
CA ILE A 113 4.21 8.74 -0.07
C ILE A 113 2.87 9.47 0.20
N THR A 114 2.64 10.08 1.35
CA THR A 114 1.44 10.94 1.50
C THR A 114 1.65 12.31 0.84
N ASP A 115 2.90 12.75 0.65
CA ASP A 115 3.22 14.14 0.23
C ASP A 115 3.65 14.33 -1.24
N TYR A 116 3.64 13.29 -2.07
CA TYR A 116 3.82 13.47 -3.52
C TYR A 116 2.62 12.87 -4.25
N ILE A 117 1.97 13.70 -5.06
CA ILE A 117 0.68 13.54 -5.76
C ILE A 117 -0.50 14.11 -4.96
N LEU A 118 -0.50 15.43 -4.78
CA LEU A 118 -1.52 16.34 -5.32
C LEU A 118 -0.85 17.67 -5.71
#